data_AF-A0A970IR61-F1
#
_entry.id   AF-A0A970IR61-F1
#
_cell.length_a   1.000
_cell.length_b   1.000
_cell.length_c   1.000
_cell.angle_alpha   90.00
_cell.angle_beta   90.00
_cell.angle_gamma   90.00
#
_symmetry.space_group_name_H-M   'P 1'
#
loop_
_entity.id
_entity.type
_entity.pdbx_description
1 polymer ?
#
loop_
_entity_poly.entity_id
_entity_poly.type
_entity_poly.pdbx_seq_one_letter_code
_entity_poly.pdbx_strand_id
1 'polypeptide(L)'
;VLSQYLTAIQCAGSVPPAETGLTCNSWYGKFHLEMHPWHAAHFPLWGRPDLLERSMDWYLRILPVARRIAASQGYRGARWPKMTDPSGRNAPSAIAVLLAWQQPHPILFAELLYQSSPTRETLEKYAPLVLETADFMASFAHLDHRTGRRVLGPPLIPVQETHKPETTINPPFELAYFQWGLRMADTWRNRLNRRGDGADYLETARELAPLPVLDNLYIAHERCPDTFAKAPFNHDHPSMLGALGFVPGEHADPVVMQRTLERVIASWDRESMWGWDFPMMAMTCVRLGLPALAVDVLMMDAGKNRYLPNGHNPQSASEALPLYLPGNGGLLLATAMMAAGCNLVYGQCDWRPDACVLPGFPSDGRWTVQAEGLRPYL
;
A
#
# COMPACT_ATOMS: atom_id res chain seq x y z
N VAL A 1 21.33 -6.01 -1.76
CA VAL A 1 22.22 -5.61 -0.63
C VAL A 1 22.14 -4.10 -0.37
N LEU A 2 22.52 -3.22 -1.30
CA LEU A 2 22.55 -1.76 -1.05
C LEU A 2 21.20 -1.19 -0.58
N SER A 3 20.07 -1.59 -1.18
CA SER A 3 18.74 -1.16 -0.70
C SER A 3 18.47 -1.56 0.75
N GLN A 4 18.95 -2.73 1.21
CA GLN A 4 18.78 -3.15 2.61
C GLN A 4 19.57 -2.26 3.56
N TYR A 5 20.80 -1.90 3.16
CA TYR A 5 21.63 -0.97 3.92
C TYR A 5 21.00 0.42 4.00
N LEU A 6 20.60 0.98 2.84
CA LEU A 6 20.00 2.31 2.76
C LEU A 6 18.70 2.39 3.57
N THR A 7 17.78 1.45 3.40
CA THR A 7 16.53 1.45 4.18
C THR A 7 16.79 1.27 5.68
N ALA A 8 17.74 0.43 6.09
CA ALA A 8 18.06 0.26 7.51
C ALA A 8 18.57 1.56 8.17
N ILE A 9 19.45 2.32 7.52
CA ILE A 9 20.01 3.55 8.12
C ILE A 9 19.10 4.77 7.94
N GLN A 10 18.25 4.79 6.90
CA GLN A 10 17.44 5.95 6.54
C GLN A 10 15.97 5.83 6.95
N CYS A 11 15.43 4.62 7.08
CA CYS A 11 13.99 4.36 7.21
C CYS A 11 13.58 3.70 8.55
N ALA A 12 14.51 3.14 9.33
CA ALA A 12 14.22 2.37 10.55
C ALA A 12 14.33 3.18 11.85
N GLY A 13 13.92 4.46 11.80
CA GLY A 13 13.97 5.39 12.93
C GLY A 13 12.80 5.22 13.91
N SER A 14 12.81 6.01 14.99
CA SER A 14 11.73 6.05 16.00
C SER A 14 10.48 6.85 15.56
N VAL A 15 10.52 7.36 14.33
CA VAL A 15 9.44 8.08 13.63
C VAL A 15 9.45 7.61 12.16
N PRO A 16 8.31 7.70 11.45
CA PRO A 16 8.28 7.40 10.01
C PRO A 16 9.30 8.27 9.24
N PRO A 17 9.90 7.75 8.16
CA PRO A 17 10.88 8.50 7.38
C PRO A 17 10.22 9.54 6.46
N ALA A 18 11.00 10.56 6.09
CA ALA A 18 10.73 11.33 4.87
C ALA A 18 11.05 10.50 3.63
N GLU A 19 10.54 10.87 2.46
CA GLU A 19 10.76 10.12 1.21
C GLU A 19 12.25 9.99 0.84
N THR A 20 13.07 10.97 1.26
CA THR A 20 14.54 10.98 1.10
C THR A 20 15.31 10.47 2.32
N GLY A 21 14.59 10.00 3.35
CA GLY A 21 15.19 9.56 4.61
C GLY A 21 15.91 10.70 5.31
N LEU A 22 17.12 10.44 5.81
CA LEU A 22 18.01 11.41 6.44
C LEU A 22 19.03 12.00 5.45
N THR A 23 18.98 11.64 4.16
CA THR A 23 19.99 12.07 3.18
C THR A 23 19.89 13.55 2.85
N CYS A 24 18.68 14.05 2.60
CA CYS A 24 18.42 15.46 2.32
C CYS A 24 17.00 15.83 2.70
N ASN A 25 16.74 17.14 2.80
CA ASN A 25 15.42 17.66 3.09
C ASN A 25 14.61 17.76 1.79
N SER A 26 13.77 16.75 1.52
CA SER A 26 12.65 16.85 0.58
C SER A 26 11.36 17.09 1.34
N TRP A 27 10.37 17.71 0.68
CA TRP A 27 9.05 17.96 1.26
C TRP A 27 9.09 18.63 2.64
N TYR A 28 10.00 19.59 2.81
CA TYR A 28 10.20 20.31 4.08
C TYR A 28 10.57 19.40 5.27
N GLY A 29 11.09 18.19 5.00
CA GLY A 29 11.52 17.21 5.98
C GLY A 29 10.34 16.51 6.64
N LYS A 30 9.17 16.54 5.98
CA LYS A 30 7.94 15.94 6.48
C LYS A 30 7.85 14.47 6.11
N PHE A 31 7.14 13.73 6.94
CA PHE A 31 6.81 12.34 6.72
C PHE A 31 5.61 12.29 5.78
N HIS A 32 5.72 11.52 4.70
CA HIS A 32 4.59 11.17 3.85
C HIS A 32 4.12 9.78 4.30
N LEU A 33 3.10 9.71 5.16
CA LEU A 33 2.71 8.45 5.80
C LEU A 33 2.21 7.42 4.80
N GLU A 34 1.66 7.87 3.70
CA GLU A 34 1.25 7.04 2.57
C GLU A 34 2.43 6.26 1.93
N MET A 35 3.65 6.76 2.08
CA MET A 35 4.87 6.10 1.61
C MET A 35 5.48 5.17 2.65
N HIS A 36 5.03 5.22 3.91
CA HIS A 36 5.66 4.45 4.99
C HIS A 36 5.69 2.93 4.71
N PRO A 37 4.66 2.30 4.12
CA PRO A 37 4.75 0.89 3.75
C PRO A 37 5.86 0.62 2.74
N TRP A 38 6.00 1.48 1.73
CA TRP A 38 7.05 1.38 0.74
C TRP A 38 8.45 1.61 1.33
N HIS A 39 8.57 2.26 2.49
CA HIS A 39 9.82 2.38 3.22
C HIS A 39 10.14 1.18 4.12
N ALA A 40 9.14 0.61 4.79
CA ALA A 40 9.38 -0.20 5.99
C ALA A 40 8.59 -1.52 6.07
N ALA A 41 7.57 -1.72 5.23
CA ALA A 41 6.78 -2.95 5.26
C ALA A 41 7.62 -4.18 4.92
N HIS A 42 8.75 -4.04 4.23
CA HIS A 42 9.66 -5.15 3.94
C HIS A 42 10.43 -5.64 5.18
N PHE A 43 10.62 -4.84 6.23
CA PHE A 43 11.50 -5.24 7.34
C PHE A 43 11.12 -6.56 8.02
N PRO A 44 9.83 -6.79 8.40
CA PRO A 44 9.40 -8.07 8.94
C PRO A 44 9.60 -9.24 7.96
N LEU A 45 9.37 -9.01 6.66
CA LEU A 45 9.52 -10.03 5.61
C LEU A 45 10.98 -10.44 5.42
N TRP A 46 11.92 -9.54 5.73
CA TRP A 46 13.35 -9.81 5.73
C TRP A 46 13.88 -10.22 7.13
N GLY A 47 13.01 -10.72 8.00
CA GLY A 47 13.39 -11.24 9.32
C GLY A 47 13.84 -10.18 10.33
N ARG A 48 13.50 -8.91 10.12
CA ARG A 48 13.92 -7.78 10.96
C ARG A 48 12.73 -6.94 11.46
N PRO A 49 11.72 -7.55 12.09
CA PRO A 49 10.51 -6.84 12.50
C PRO A 49 10.78 -5.67 13.45
N ASP A 50 11.85 -5.74 14.25
CA ASP A 50 12.26 -4.69 15.18
C ASP A 50 12.53 -3.35 14.48
N LEU A 51 12.96 -3.37 13.21
CA LEU A 51 13.22 -2.16 12.44
C LEU A 51 11.94 -1.41 12.05
N LEU A 52 10.83 -2.13 11.81
CA LEU A 52 9.51 -1.52 11.64
C LEU A 52 8.92 -1.11 12.99
N GLU A 53 9.08 -1.93 14.03
CA GLU A 53 8.50 -1.70 15.34
C GLU A 53 8.92 -0.35 15.96
N ARG A 54 10.15 0.12 15.71
CA ARG A 54 10.66 1.41 16.18
C ARG A 54 9.76 2.60 15.85
N SER A 55 9.15 2.62 14.66
CA SER A 55 8.26 3.70 14.24
C SER A 55 6.81 3.48 14.66
N MET A 56 6.43 2.28 15.10
CA MET A 56 5.05 1.98 15.53
C MET A 56 4.68 2.66 16.85
N ASP A 57 5.64 2.83 17.76
CA ASP A 57 5.41 3.59 18.99
C ASP A 57 5.05 5.06 18.71
N TRP A 58 5.48 5.62 17.57
CA TRP A 58 5.07 6.96 17.15
C TRP A 58 3.58 7.02 16.84
N TYR A 59 3.02 6.03 16.14
CA TYR A 59 1.57 5.96 15.87
C TYR A 59 0.78 5.89 17.18
N LEU A 60 1.24 5.11 18.17
CA LEU A 60 0.61 5.05 19.50
C LEU A 60 0.67 6.40 20.21
N ARG A 61 1.81 7.09 20.19
CA ARG A 61 1.97 8.42 20.80
C ARG A 61 1.07 9.47 20.16
N ILE A 62 0.90 9.46 18.84
CA ILE A 62 0.09 10.44 18.11
C ILE A 62 -1.39 10.05 17.97
N LEU A 63 -1.81 8.88 18.48
CA LEU A 63 -3.21 8.42 18.42
C LEU A 63 -4.21 9.46 18.95
N PRO A 64 -3.96 10.20 20.06
CA PRO A 64 -4.84 11.28 20.48
C PRO A 64 -4.97 12.43 19.47
N VAL A 65 -3.93 12.69 18.68
CA VAL A 65 -3.96 13.69 17.61
C VAL A 65 -4.79 13.18 16.44
N ALA A 66 -4.58 11.92 16.02
CA ALA A 66 -5.33 11.29 14.94
C ALA A 66 -6.84 11.20 15.25
N ARG A 67 -7.22 10.91 16.50
CA ARG A 67 -8.61 10.98 16.98
C ARG A 67 -9.21 12.37 16.88
N ARG A 68 -8.45 13.42 17.24
CA ARG A 68 -8.91 14.80 17.09
C ARG A 68 -9.11 15.20 15.62
N ILE A 69 -8.26 14.72 14.72
CA ILE A 69 -8.40 14.96 13.27
C ILE A 69 -9.67 14.30 12.74
N ALA A 70 -9.95 13.05 13.11
CA ALA A 70 -11.20 12.38 12.74
C ALA A 70 -12.42 13.13 13.26
N ALA A 71 -12.43 13.43 14.57
CA ALA A 71 -13.54 14.10 15.23
C ALA A 71 -13.82 15.50 14.66
N SER A 72 -12.79 16.28 14.32
CA SER A 72 -12.97 17.62 13.74
C SER A 72 -13.59 17.61 12.35
N GLN A 73 -13.60 16.44 11.68
CA GLN A 73 -14.19 16.21 10.38
C GLN A 73 -15.51 15.42 10.46
N GLY A 74 -15.99 15.13 11.67
CA GLY A 74 -17.24 14.39 11.90
C GLY A 74 -17.11 12.86 11.82
N TYR A 75 -15.90 12.33 11.79
CA TYR A 75 -15.63 10.89 11.74
C TYR A 75 -15.31 10.32 13.14
N ARG A 76 -15.53 9.01 13.30
CA ARG A 76 -15.12 8.26 14.50
C ARG A 76 -13.66 7.80 14.36
N GLY A 77 -13.12 7.19 15.42
CA GLY A 77 -11.81 6.54 15.39
C GLY A 77 -10.65 7.51 15.19
N ALA A 78 -9.59 7.05 14.51
CA ALA A 78 -8.36 7.78 14.26
C ALA A 78 -8.09 7.97 12.77
N ARG A 79 -7.95 9.23 12.35
CA ARG A 79 -7.55 9.60 10.98
C ARG A 79 -6.08 10.00 10.94
N TRP A 80 -5.30 9.30 10.12
CA TRP A 80 -3.86 9.50 10.01
C TRP A 80 -3.52 10.58 8.97
N PRO A 81 -2.67 11.56 9.28
CA PRO A 81 -2.31 12.63 8.34
C PRO A 81 -1.50 12.07 7.15
N LYS A 82 -1.67 12.63 5.95
CA LYS A 82 -0.84 12.28 4.78
C LYS A 82 0.59 12.80 4.93
N MET A 83 0.72 14.11 5.15
CA MET A 83 1.99 14.80 5.37
C MET A 83 2.05 15.35 6.80
N THR A 84 3.07 14.97 7.57
CA THR A 84 3.17 15.29 9.01
C THR A 84 4.62 15.39 9.48
N ASP A 85 4.80 15.70 10.76
CA ASP A 85 6.07 15.68 11.48
C ASP A 85 5.91 14.89 12.80
N PRO A 86 6.93 14.85 13.70
CA PRO A 86 6.83 14.11 14.96
C PRO A 86 5.60 14.44 15.82
N SER A 87 4.98 15.61 15.65
CA SER A 87 3.75 16.00 16.38
C SER A 87 2.48 15.30 15.92
N GLY A 88 2.48 14.66 14.74
CA GLY A 88 1.28 14.04 14.16
C GLY A 88 0.26 15.03 13.58
N ARG A 89 0.57 16.32 13.51
CA ARG A 89 -0.31 17.34 12.91
C ARG A 89 -0.17 17.37 11.39
N ASN A 90 -1.28 17.59 10.70
CA ASN A 90 -1.27 17.85 9.26
C ASN A 90 -0.33 19.03 8.95
N ALA A 91 0.57 18.83 7.99
CA ALA A 91 1.32 19.91 7.38
C ALA A 91 0.47 20.61 6.30
N PRO A 92 0.71 21.91 6.02
CA PRO A 92 -0.02 22.63 4.97
C PRO A 92 0.15 21.97 3.60
N SER A 93 -0.96 21.61 2.95
CA SER A 93 -0.98 21.03 1.60
C SER A 93 -2.39 21.13 1.02
N ALA A 94 -2.47 21.38 -0.29
CA ALA A 94 -3.74 21.47 -1.02
C ALA A 94 -4.45 20.11 -1.17
N ILE A 95 -3.70 19.01 -1.07
CA ILE A 95 -4.23 17.66 -1.32
C ILE A 95 -4.18 16.75 -0.08
N ALA A 96 -3.21 16.94 0.84
CA ALA A 96 -2.92 15.97 1.91
C ALA A 96 -4.13 15.54 2.75
N VAL A 97 -5.03 16.47 3.05
CA VAL A 97 -6.23 16.22 3.88
C VAL A 97 -7.37 15.54 3.11
N LEU A 98 -7.21 15.36 1.80
CA LEU A 98 -8.18 14.74 0.89
C LEU A 98 -7.80 13.31 0.53
N LEU A 99 -6.60 12.84 0.90
CA LEU A 99 -6.17 11.47 0.70
C LEU A 99 -6.69 10.56 1.83
N ALA A 100 -6.99 9.32 1.47
CA ALA A 100 -7.46 8.28 2.38
C ALA A 100 -6.71 6.94 2.27
N TRP A 101 -5.82 6.76 1.30
CA TRP A 101 -5.17 5.46 1.07
C TRP A 101 -4.10 5.08 2.11
N GLN A 102 -3.62 6.07 2.88
CA GLN A 102 -2.73 5.88 4.03
C GLN A 102 -3.44 5.34 5.27
N GLN A 103 -4.77 5.41 5.30
CA GLN A 103 -5.55 5.13 6.50
C GLN A 103 -5.40 3.68 6.97
N PRO A 104 -5.43 2.65 6.09
CA PRO A 104 -5.31 1.26 6.55
C PRO A 104 -3.89 0.85 6.97
N HIS A 105 -2.85 1.68 6.76
CA HIS A 105 -1.46 1.28 6.99
C HIS A 105 -1.13 0.82 8.41
N PRO A 106 -1.67 1.43 9.49
CA PRO A 106 -1.41 0.92 10.84
C PRO A 106 -1.94 -0.49 11.05
N ILE A 107 -3.01 -0.89 10.36
CA ILE A 107 -3.53 -2.26 10.37
C ILE A 107 -2.56 -3.19 9.63
N LEU A 108 -2.03 -2.78 8.47
CA LEU A 108 -0.96 -3.49 7.76
C LEU A 108 0.26 -3.73 8.63
N PHE A 109 0.81 -2.68 9.24
CA PHE A 109 2.01 -2.82 10.06
C PHE A 109 1.78 -3.69 11.29
N ALA A 110 0.64 -3.52 11.97
CA ALA A 110 0.27 -4.36 13.10
C ALA A 110 0.20 -5.84 12.70
N GLU A 111 -0.42 -6.15 11.55
CA GLU A 111 -0.50 -7.55 11.07
C GLU A 111 0.87 -8.12 10.73
N LEU A 112 1.75 -7.38 10.04
CA LEU A 112 3.10 -7.83 9.72
C LEU A 112 3.94 -8.10 10.99
N LEU A 113 3.78 -7.29 12.02
CA LEU A 113 4.42 -7.50 13.32
C LEU A 113 3.81 -8.69 14.08
N TYR A 114 2.49 -8.86 14.04
CA TYR A 114 1.81 -10.02 14.62
C TYR A 114 2.22 -11.33 13.95
N GLN A 115 2.35 -11.36 12.62
CA GLN A 115 2.87 -12.53 11.89
C GLN A 115 4.32 -12.87 12.30
N SER A 116 5.08 -11.87 12.75
CA SER A 116 6.44 -12.07 13.26
C SER A 116 6.48 -12.52 14.72
N SER A 117 5.49 -12.11 15.53
CA SER A 117 5.33 -12.45 16.94
C SER A 117 3.83 -12.63 17.28
N PRO A 118 3.25 -13.82 17.07
CA PRO A 118 1.80 -14.03 17.16
C PRO A 118 1.34 -14.23 18.62
N THR A 119 1.62 -13.24 19.47
CA THR A 119 1.36 -13.28 20.90
C THR A 119 0.16 -12.43 21.29
N ARG A 120 -0.41 -12.73 22.47
CA ARG A 120 -1.44 -11.88 23.07
C ARG A 120 -0.92 -10.48 23.37
N GLU A 121 0.35 -10.37 23.79
CA GLU A 121 1.01 -9.08 24.06
C GLU A 121 1.08 -8.21 22.80
N THR A 122 1.47 -8.77 21.66
CA THR A 122 1.49 -8.06 20.37
C THR A 122 0.08 -7.60 19.96
N LEU A 123 -0.93 -8.44 20.15
CA LEU A 123 -2.32 -8.07 19.90
C LEU A 123 -2.76 -6.90 20.79
N GLU A 124 -2.50 -6.98 22.09
CA GLU A 124 -2.91 -5.94 23.04
C GLU A 124 -2.18 -4.62 22.81
N LYS A 125 -0.88 -4.67 22.49
CA LYS A 125 -0.05 -3.49 22.17
C LYS A 125 -0.62 -2.70 20.99
N TYR A 126 -1.00 -3.37 19.91
CA TYR A 126 -1.42 -2.70 18.68
C TYR A 126 -2.95 -2.63 18.47
N ALA A 127 -3.75 -3.27 19.32
CA ALA A 127 -5.20 -3.17 19.28
C ALA A 127 -5.73 -1.72 19.19
N PRO A 128 -5.19 -0.73 19.93
CA PRO A 128 -5.65 0.65 19.80
C PRO A 128 -5.44 1.22 18.39
N LEU A 129 -4.34 0.88 17.72
CA LEU A 129 -4.10 1.34 16.35
C LEU A 129 -5.07 0.67 15.37
N VAL A 130 -5.24 -0.65 15.49
CA VAL A 130 -6.08 -1.41 14.57
C VAL A 130 -7.54 -1.00 14.67
N LEU A 131 -8.10 -0.97 15.89
CA LEU A 131 -9.52 -0.74 16.09
C LEU A 131 -9.92 0.71 15.82
N GLU A 132 -9.12 1.69 16.26
CA GLU A 132 -9.43 3.10 16.02
C GLU A 132 -9.29 3.47 14.54
N THR A 133 -8.34 2.87 13.84
CA THR A 133 -8.22 3.02 12.39
C THR A 133 -9.46 2.46 11.68
N ALA A 134 -9.91 1.26 12.08
CA ALA A 134 -11.09 0.64 11.50
C ALA A 134 -12.38 1.43 11.77
N ASP A 135 -12.54 1.98 12.98
CA ASP A 135 -13.67 2.85 13.31
C ASP A 135 -13.70 4.11 12.44
N PHE A 136 -12.54 4.71 12.15
CA PHE A 136 -12.44 5.80 11.18
C PHE A 136 -12.88 5.34 9.80
N MET A 137 -12.28 4.27 9.28
CA MET A 137 -12.57 3.74 7.95
C MET A 137 -14.06 3.41 7.77
N ALA A 138 -14.69 2.80 8.78
CA ALA A 138 -16.12 2.48 8.77
C ALA A 138 -17.01 3.73 8.81
N SER A 139 -16.59 4.79 9.52
CA SER A 139 -17.33 6.06 9.55
C SER A 139 -17.11 6.91 8.29
N PHE A 140 -15.96 6.75 7.62
CA PHE A 140 -15.59 7.47 6.41
C PHE A 140 -16.31 6.91 5.17
N ALA A 141 -16.53 5.59 5.12
CA ALA A 141 -17.28 4.93 4.06
C ALA A 141 -18.78 5.32 4.10
N HIS A 142 -19.15 6.30 3.27
CA HIS A 142 -20.48 6.90 3.26
C HIS A 142 -21.50 6.00 2.56
N LEU A 143 -22.62 5.69 3.21
CA LEU A 143 -23.71 4.93 2.61
C LEU A 143 -24.50 5.81 1.62
N ASP A 144 -24.40 5.51 0.34
CA ASP A 144 -25.27 6.10 -0.68
C ASP A 144 -26.63 5.42 -0.65
N HIS A 145 -27.61 6.07 -0.02
CA HIS A 145 -28.99 5.54 0.10
C HIS A 145 -29.69 5.29 -1.24
N ARG A 146 -29.23 5.87 -2.35
CA ARG A 146 -29.82 5.63 -3.67
C ARG A 146 -29.39 4.29 -4.26
N THR A 147 -28.13 3.91 -4.02
CA THR A 147 -27.53 2.70 -4.59
C THR A 147 -27.38 1.58 -3.56
N GLY A 148 -27.56 1.87 -2.27
CA GLY A 148 -27.45 0.90 -1.17
C GLY A 148 -26.02 0.46 -0.87
N ARG A 149 -25.03 1.13 -1.44
CA ARG A 149 -23.60 0.80 -1.31
C ARG A 149 -22.85 1.93 -0.64
N ARG A 150 -21.75 1.59 0.05
CA ARG A 150 -20.85 2.55 0.66
C ARG A 150 -19.81 3.02 -0.35
N VAL A 151 -19.64 4.32 -0.46
CA VAL A 151 -18.74 4.94 -1.42
C VAL A 151 -17.59 5.65 -0.70
N LEU A 152 -16.43 5.68 -1.35
CA LEU A 152 -15.30 6.54 -0.99
C LEU A 152 -15.28 7.68 -2.02
N GLY A 153 -15.78 8.86 -1.68
CA GLY A 153 -16.11 9.85 -2.71
C GLY A 153 -16.23 11.27 -2.17
N PRO A 154 -16.57 12.25 -3.03
CA PRO A 154 -16.04 13.59 -2.91
C PRO A 154 -16.28 14.27 -1.55
N PRO A 155 -15.29 15.02 -1.04
CA PRO A 155 -13.99 15.26 -1.67
C PRO A 155 -12.97 14.12 -1.41
N LEU A 156 -12.28 13.65 -2.45
CA LEU A 156 -11.25 12.59 -2.35
C LEU A 156 -10.14 12.78 -3.40
N ILE A 157 -8.88 12.70 -3.00
CA ILE A 157 -7.76 12.57 -3.94
C ILE A 157 -7.34 11.10 -3.96
N PRO A 158 -7.32 10.44 -5.15
CA PRO A 158 -6.85 9.07 -5.24
C PRO A 158 -5.33 9.01 -5.16
N VAL A 159 -4.78 7.82 -5.00
CA VAL A 159 -3.32 7.56 -4.98
C VAL A 159 -2.59 8.22 -6.15
N GLN A 160 -3.20 8.32 -7.34
CA GLN A 160 -2.62 9.03 -8.48
C GLN A 160 -2.30 10.51 -8.26
N GLU A 161 -2.87 11.16 -7.24
CA GLU A 161 -2.71 12.59 -6.90
C GLU A 161 -3.04 13.62 -7.99
N THR A 162 -3.43 13.20 -9.20
CA THR A 162 -3.70 14.07 -10.36
C THR A 162 -5.18 14.39 -10.60
N HIS A 163 -6.09 13.71 -9.91
CA HIS A 163 -7.53 13.83 -10.15
C HIS A 163 -8.18 14.91 -9.29
N LYS A 164 -9.27 15.50 -9.81
CA LYS A 164 -10.00 16.58 -9.12
C LYS A 164 -10.79 16.04 -7.93
N PRO A 165 -10.56 16.55 -6.70
CA PRO A 165 -11.13 15.97 -5.51
C PRO A 165 -12.66 16.02 -5.46
N GLU A 166 -13.27 17.01 -6.12
CA GLU A 166 -14.71 17.22 -6.17
C GLU A 166 -15.44 16.15 -7.00
N THR A 167 -14.69 15.37 -7.79
CA THR A 167 -15.26 14.42 -8.75
C THR A 167 -14.78 12.98 -8.57
N THR A 168 -13.64 12.77 -7.93
CA THR A 168 -13.11 11.43 -7.64
C THR A 168 -14.06 10.65 -6.74
N ILE A 169 -14.40 9.44 -7.15
CA ILE A 169 -15.21 8.52 -6.37
C ILE A 169 -14.82 7.08 -6.67
N ASN A 170 -14.74 6.27 -5.62
CA ASN A 170 -14.48 4.84 -5.65
C ASN A 170 -13.20 4.45 -6.43
N PRO A 171 -12.02 5.01 -6.12
CA PRO A 171 -10.77 4.51 -6.70
C PRO A 171 -10.53 3.03 -6.31
N PRO A 172 -10.06 2.16 -7.24
CA PRO A 172 -9.98 0.73 -6.96
C PRO A 172 -9.07 0.36 -5.78
N PHE A 173 -7.90 1.00 -5.67
CA PHE A 173 -6.94 0.62 -4.62
C PHE A 173 -7.45 0.98 -3.23
N GLU A 174 -8.01 2.17 -3.07
CA GLU A 174 -8.62 2.65 -1.83
C GLU A 174 -9.77 1.73 -1.39
N LEU A 175 -10.65 1.34 -2.32
CA LEU A 175 -11.74 0.40 -2.03
C LEU A 175 -11.20 -0.94 -1.53
N ALA A 176 -10.26 -1.54 -2.28
CA ALA A 176 -9.68 -2.83 -1.93
C ALA A 176 -8.94 -2.78 -0.60
N TYR A 177 -8.19 -1.71 -0.33
CA TYR A 177 -7.42 -1.56 0.90
C TYR A 177 -8.32 -1.27 2.10
N PHE A 178 -9.39 -0.49 1.92
CA PHE A 178 -10.39 -0.28 2.97
C PHE A 178 -11.08 -1.58 3.36
N GLN A 179 -11.48 -2.35 2.36
CA GLN A 179 -12.11 -3.64 2.57
C GLN A 179 -11.20 -4.63 3.28
N TRP A 180 -9.95 -4.78 2.83
CA TRP A 180 -8.94 -5.60 3.50
C TRP A 180 -8.71 -5.15 4.95
N GLY A 181 -8.55 -3.84 5.17
CA GLY A 181 -8.29 -3.30 6.51
C GLY A 181 -9.44 -3.54 7.48
N LEU A 182 -10.69 -3.35 7.05
CA LEU A 182 -11.88 -3.62 7.88
C LEU A 182 -12.01 -5.11 8.25
N ARG A 183 -11.77 -6.02 7.28
CA ARG A 183 -11.78 -7.47 7.53
C ARG A 183 -10.64 -7.91 8.46
N MET A 184 -9.45 -7.33 8.28
CA MET A 184 -8.31 -7.60 9.16
C MET A 184 -8.54 -7.07 10.58
N ALA A 185 -9.15 -5.90 10.72
CA ALA A 185 -9.53 -5.37 12.02
C ALA A 185 -10.57 -6.25 12.72
N ASP A 186 -11.53 -6.82 11.98
CA ASP A 186 -12.43 -7.83 12.54
C ASP A 186 -11.68 -9.11 12.97
N THR A 187 -10.73 -9.56 12.16
CA THR A 187 -9.83 -10.68 12.51
C THR A 187 -9.08 -10.41 13.82
N TRP A 188 -8.58 -9.18 14.02
CA TRP A 188 -7.97 -8.75 15.28
C TRP A 188 -8.96 -8.74 16.45
N ARG A 189 -10.19 -8.23 16.27
CA ARG A 189 -11.25 -8.32 17.29
C ARG A 189 -11.50 -9.77 17.70
N ASN A 190 -11.54 -10.68 16.72
CA ASN A 190 -11.73 -12.10 16.95
C ASN A 190 -10.59 -12.70 17.78
N ARG A 191 -9.33 -12.44 17.39
CA ARG A 191 -8.13 -12.86 18.14
C ARG A 191 -8.08 -12.26 19.55
N LEU A 192 -8.70 -11.09 19.75
CA LEU A 192 -8.78 -10.42 21.04
C LEU A 192 -9.94 -10.89 21.94
N ASN A 193 -10.86 -11.73 21.43
CA ASN A 193 -12.14 -12.06 22.07
C ASN A 193 -13.05 -10.83 22.28
N ARG A 194 -13.05 -9.90 21.33
CA ARG A 194 -13.78 -8.62 21.34
C ARG A 194 -14.78 -8.50 20.19
N ARG A 195 -15.41 -9.62 19.82
CA ARG A 195 -16.42 -9.65 18.75
C ARG A 195 -17.58 -8.71 19.08
N GLY A 196 -17.97 -7.88 18.11
CA GLY A 196 -19.09 -6.94 18.26
C GLY A 196 -18.75 -5.59 18.91
N ASP A 197 -17.51 -5.36 19.34
CA ASP A 197 -17.08 -4.05 19.84
C ASP A 197 -16.98 -3.03 18.69
N GLY A 198 -17.66 -1.89 18.79
CA GLY A 198 -17.55 -0.77 17.83
C GLY A 198 -18.48 -0.90 16.62
N ALA A 199 -18.07 -0.36 15.47
CA ALA A 199 -18.85 -0.46 14.23
C ALA A 199 -18.85 -1.89 13.65
N ASP A 200 -19.86 -2.21 12.82
CA ASP A 200 -19.84 -3.46 12.04
C ASP A 200 -18.89 -3.30 10.83
N TYR A 201 -17.62 -3.64 11.08
CA TYR A 201 -16.56 -3.61 10.07
C TYR A 201 -16.85 -4.56 8.90
N LEU A 202 -17.46 -5.72 9.16
CA LEU A 202 -17.72 -6.72 8.12
C LEU A 202 -18.90 -6.29 7.25
N GLU A 203 -19.96 -5.73 7.83
CA GLU A 203 -21.05 -5.11 7.06
C GLU A 203 -20.52 -3.97 6.20
N THR A 204 -19.75 -3.05 6.79
CA THR A 204 -19.15 -1.94 6.03
C THR A 204 -18.30 -2.46 4.87
N ALA A 205 -17.44 -3.45 5.10
CA ALA A 205 -16.57 -4.04 4.07
C ALA A 205 -17.36 -4.75 2.96
N ARG A 206 -18.51 -5.35 3.27
CA ARG A 206 -19.41 -5.98 2.30
C ARG A 206 -20.19 -4.96 1.48
N GLU A 207 -20.55 -3.83 2.08
CA GLU A 207 -21.34 -2.79 1.44
C GLU A 207 -20.50 -1.82 0.58
N LEU A 208 -19.17 -1.84 0.70
CA LEU A 208 -18.30 -1.02 -0.15
C LEU A 208 -18.60 -1.25 -1.64
N ALA A 209 -18.58 -0.16 -2.39
CA ALA A 209 -18.79 -0.19 -3.83
C ALA A 209 -17.82 -1.17 -4.52
N PRO A 210 -18.27 -1.86 -5.58
CA PRO A 210 -17.38 -2.70 -6.37
C PRO A 210 -16.27 -1.86 -7.01
N LEU A 211 -15.13 -2.48 -7.28
CA LEU A 211 -14.04 -1.84 -8.03
C LEU A 211 -14.57 -1.40 -9.41
N PRO A 212 -14.38 -0.13 -9.82
CA PRO A 212 -14.93 0.36 -11.08
C PRO A 212 -14.24 -0.30 -12.28
N VAL A 213 -15.05 -0.87 -13.17
CA VAL A 213 -14.61 -1.56 -14.40
C VAL A 213 -15.27 -0.90 -15.61
N LEU A 214 -14.47 -0.67 -16.65
CA LEU A 214 -14.93 -0.26 -17.98
C LEU A 214 -14.21 -1.10 -19.04
N ASP A 215 -14.95 -1.65 -20.00
CA ASP A 215 -14.41 -2.49 -21.08
C ASP A 215 -13.49 -3.63 -20.59
N ASN A 216 -13.86 -4.26 -19.47
CA ASN A 216 -13.06 -5.29 -18.78
C ASN A 216 -11.67 -4.84 -18.32
N LEU A 217 -11.52 -3.57 -17.95
CA LEU A 217 -10.33 -2.99 -17.34
C LEU A 217 -10.72 -2.23 -16.07
N TYR A 218 -9.89 -2.31 -15.03
CA TYR A 218 -10.05 -1.42 -13.88
C TYR A 218 -9.63 0.01 -14.27
N ILE A 219 -10.50 0.97 -13.99
CA ILE A 219 -10.26 2.40 -14.25
C ILE A 219 -9.83 3.14 -12.99
N ALA A 220 -9.18 4.30 -13.13
CA ALA A 220 -8.59 5.07 -12.02
C ALA A 220 -9.60 5.39 -10.90
N HIS A 221 -10.83 5.71 -11.26
CA HIS A 221 -11.98 5.86 -10.37
C HIS A 221 -13.28 5.78 -11.18
N GLU A 222 -14.44 5.62 -10.54
CA GLU A 222 -15.73 5.33 -11.20
C GLU A 222 -16.19 6.38 -12.22
N ARG A 223 -15.62 7.60 -12.18
CA ARG A 223 -15.93 8.71 -13.07
C ARG A 223 -14.79 9.07 -14.04
N CYS A 224 -13.84 8.15 -14.27
CA CYS A 224 -12.70 8.34 -15.17
C CYS A 224 -12.70 7.32 -16.33
N PRO A 225 -13.65 7.42 -17.28
CA PRO A 225 -13.68 6.51 -18.43
C PRO A 225 -12.42 6.63 -19.31
N ASP A 226 -11.79 7.81 -19.31
CA ASP A 226 -10.60 8.12 -20.09
C ASP A 226 -9.28 7.68 -19.42
N THR A 227 -9.33 6.81 -18.40
CA THR A 227 -8.15 6.34 -17.63
C THR A 227 -6.97 5.93 -18.52
N PHE A 228 -7.24 5.24 -19.63
CA PHE A 228 -6.21 4.75 -20.56
C PHE A 228 -6.08 5.61 -21.82
N ALA A 229 -6.78 6.73 -21.90
CA ALA A 229 -6.51 7.75 -22.91
C ALA A 229 -5.19 8.47 -22.57
N LYS A 230 -4.60 9.16 -23.55
CA LYS A 230 -3.39 9.98 -23.34
C LYS A 230 -3.59 10.98 -22.18
N ALA A 231 -2.48 11.54 -21.69
CA ALA A 231 -2.43 12.47 -20.56
C ALA A 231 -3.61 13.47 -20.56
N PRO A 232 -4.22 13.72 -19.39
CA PRO A 232 -3.62 13.59 -18.05
C PRO A 232 -3.96 12.31 -17.27
N PHE A 233 -4.71 11.36 -17.83
CA PHE A 233 -5.28 10.26 -17.04
C PHE A 233 -4.41 8.99 -16.98
N ASN A 234 -3.67 8.66 -18.05
CA ASN A 234 -2.68 7.58 -18.08
C ASN A 234 -1.29 8.02 -17.55
N HIS A 235 -1.29 8.95 -16.61
CA HIS A 235 -0.11 9.58 -16.02
C HIS A 235 -0.04 9.25 -14.52
N ASP A 236 1.16 9.36 -13.95
CA ASP A 236 1.45 9.11 -12.54
C ASP A 236 1.29 7.63 -12.17
N HIS A 237 0.87 7.32 -10.95
CA HIS A 237 0.76 5.94 -10.46
C HIS A 237 -0.33 5.11 -11.19
N PRO A 238 -0.05 3.90 -11.72
CA PRO A 238 -1.07 2.96 -12.18
C PRO A 238 -1.75 2.27 -10.98
N SER A 239 -2.35 3.08 -10.12
CA SER A 239 -2.81 2.70 -8.77
C SER A 239 -3.83 1.57 -8.74
N MET A 240 -4.64 1.40 -9.79
CA MET A 240 -5.60 0.31 -9.92
C MET A 240 -4.98 -1.07 -9.73
N LEU A 241 -3.70 -1.24 -10.10
CA LEU A 241 -2.97 -2.51 -9.91
C LEU A 241 -2.77 -2.84 -8.43
N GLY A 242 -2.66 -1.83 -7.56
CA GLY A 242 -2.51 -2.00 -6.11
C GLY A 242 -3.68 -2.74 -5.46
N ALA A 243 -4.88 -2.71 -6.08
CA ALA A 243 -6.05 -3.43 -5.60
C ALA A 243 -5.86 -4.96 -5.55
N LEU A 244 -4.92 -5.49 -6.33
CA LEU A 244 -4.47 -6.88 -6.25
C LEU A 244 -3.00 -6.96 -5.83
N GLY A 245 -2.10 -6.15 -6.39
CA GLY A 245 -0.67 -6.29 -6.10
C GLY A 245 -0.32 -6.03 -4.63
N PHE A 246 -0.83 -4.94 -4.07
CA PHE A 246 -0.46 -4.49 -2.72
C PHE A 246 -1.31 -5.14 -1.62
N VAL A 247 -2.59 -5.43 -1.87
CA VAL A 247 -3.45 -6.17 -0.93
C VAL A 247 -4.00 -7.44 -1.60
N PRO A 248 -4.38 -8.50 -0.85
CA PRO A 248 -4.80 -9.80 -1.41
C PRO A 248 -5.94 -9.78 -2.45
N GLY A 249 -6.61 -8.64 -2.65
CA GLY A 249 -7.54 -8.44 -3.75
C GLY A 249 -8.71 -9.42 -3.75
N GLU A 250 -9.29 -9.70 -2.57
CA GLU A 250 -10.44 -10.61 -2.39
C GLU A 250 -11.63 -10.28 -3.33
N HIS A 251 -11.70 -9.06 -3.86
CA HIS A 251 -12.74 -8.57 -4.76
C HIS A 251 -12.19 -8.04 -6.09
N ALA A 252 -10.90 -8.24 -6.35
CA ALA A 252 -10.30 -8.03 -7.66
C ALA A 252 -10.44 -9.31 -8.49
N ASP A 253 -11.09 -9.22 -9.64
CA ASP A 253 -11.15 -10.28 -10.63
C ASP A 253 -9.76 -10.42 -11.28
N PRO A 254 -9.10 -11.59 -11.16
CA PRO A 254 -7.75 -11.78 -11.67
C PRO A 254 -7.66 -11.67 -13.20
N VAL A 255 -8.71 -12.01 -13.94
CA VAL A 255 -8.74 -11.89 -15.41
C VAL A 255 -8.83 -10.42 -15.82
N VAL A 256 -9.68 -9.64 -15.16
CA VAL A 256 -9.76 -8.17 -15.36
C VAL A 256 -8.46 -7.51 -14.94
N MET A 257 -7.86 -7.92 -13.83
CA MET A 257 -6.60 -7.36 -13.36
C MET A 257 -5.43 -7.68 -14.29
N GLN A 258 -5.35 -8.89 -14.83
CA GLN A 258 -4.34 -9.24 -15.84
C GLN A 258 -4.48 -8.35 -17.08
N ARG A 259 -5.69 -8.19 -17.62
CA ARG A 259 -5.95 -7.28 -18.76
C ARG A 259 -5.58 -5.83 -18.44
N THR A 260 -5.85 -5.41 -17.21
CA THR A 260 -5.50 -4.07 -16.70
C THR A 260 -3.98 -3.89 -16.66
N LEU A 261 -3.24 -4.87 -16.12
CA LEU A 261 -1.77 -4.88 -16.09
C LEU A 261 -1.18 -4.82 -17.50
N GLU A 262 -1.67 -5.66 -18.41
CA GLU A 262 -1.24 -5.68 -19.81
C GLU A 262 -1.49 -4.31 -20.48
N ARG A 263 -2.64 -3.69 -20.21
CA ARG A 263 -2.95 -2.34 -20.71
C ARG A 263 -2.00 -1.29 -20.13
N VAL A 264 -1.72 -1.31 -18.84
CA VAL A 264 -0.76 -0.40 -18.20
C VAL A 264 0.61 -0.51 -18.86
N ILE A 265 1.14 -1.72 -19.03
CA ILE A 265 2.45 -1.94 -19.66
C ILE A 265 2.48 -1.38 -21.10
N ALA A 266 1.39 -1.55 -21.85
CA ALA A 266 1.28 -1.13 -23.23
C ALA A 266 1.15 0.38 -23.43
N SER A 267 0.42 1.09 -22.56
CA SER A 267 -0.03 2.46 -22.85
C SER A 267 0.18 3.49 -21.76
N TRP A 268 0.66 3.11 -20.57
CA TRP A 268 0.88 4.07 -19.48
C TRP A 268 2.09 4.97 -19.77
N ASP A 269 2.04 6.23 -19.35
CA ASP A 269 3.17 7.14 -19.45
C ASP A 269 4.27 6.73 -18.45
N ARG A 270 5.22 5.92 -18.93
CA ARG A 270 6.27 5.33 -18.09
C ARG A 270 7.20 6.36 -17.46
N GLU A 271 7.42 7.51 -18.09
CA GLU A 271 8.27 8.57 -17.54
C GLU A 271 7.61 9.28 -16.36
N SER A 272 6.27 9.28 -16.33
CA SER A 272 5.49 9.86 -15.23
C SER A 272 5.44 9.00 -13.97
N MET A 273 5.58 7.68 -14.10
CA MET A 273 5.56 6.72 -12.98
C MET A 273 6.65 7.03 -11.95
N TRP A 274 6.52 6.49 -10.75
CA TRP A 274 7.43 6.64 -9.62
C TRP A 274 8.11 5.30 -9.29
N GLY A 275 9.24 5.35 -8.59
CA GLY A 275 10.06 4.16 -8.36
C GLY A 275 9.37 3.01 -7.60
N TRP A 276 8.29 3.28 -6.85
CA TRP A 276 7.51 2.24 -6.15
C TRP A 276 6.46 1.57 -7.03
N ASP A 277 6.11 2.15 -8.19
CA ASP A 277 5.09 1.61 -9.09
C ASP A 277 5.54 0.28 -9.70
N PHE A 278 6.83 0.14 -10.05
CA PHE A 278 7.38 -1.08 -10.65
C PHE A 278 7.36 -2.26 -9.65
N PRO A 279 7.78 -2.09 -8.39
CA PRO A 279 7.50 -3.06 -7.34
C PRO A 279 6.01 -3.44 -7.19
N MET A 280 5.09 -2.47 -7.18
CA MET A 280 3.65 -2.76 -7.09
C MET A 280 3.17 -3.60 -8.29
N MET A 281 3.61 -3.26 -9.50
CA MET A 281 3.33 -4.04 -10.70
C MET A 281 3.90 -5.46 -10.61
N ALA A 282 5.12 -5.62 -10.10
CA ALA A 282 5.73 -6.94 -9.89
C ALA A 282 4.96 -7.77 -8.85
N MET A 283 4.52 -7.16 -7.75
CA MET A 283 3.65 -7.82 -6.75
C MET A 283 2.31 -8.24 -7.38
N THR A 284 1.76 -7.44 -8.29
CA THR A 284 0.56 -7.79 -9.08
C THR A 284 0.83 -9.02 -9.96
N CYS A 285 1.99 -9.06 -10.63
CA CYS A 285 2.40 -10.22 -11.44
C CYS A 285 2.52 -11.49 -10.59
N VAL A 286 3.09 -11.41 -9.38
CA VAL A 286 3.18 -12.56 -8.45
C VAL A 286 1.80 -13.12 -8.15
N ARG A 287 0.84 -12.29 -7.78
CA ARG A 287 -0.53 -12.77 -7.47
C ARG A 287 -1.30 -13.27 -8.67
N LEU A 288 -0.96 -12.83 -9.88
CA LEU A 288 -1.52 -13.36 -11.12
C LEU A 288 -0.83 -14.64 -11.62
N GLY A 289 0.20 -15.12 -10.92
CA GLY A 289 0.97 -16.28 -11.36
C GLY A 289 1.80 -16.02 -12.62
N LEU A 290 2.31 -14.79 -12.79
CA LEU A 290 3.10 -14.33 -13.94
C LEU A 290 4.58 -14.08 -13.54
N PRO A 291 5.34 -15.11 -13.13
CA PRO A 291 6.69 -14.93 -12.58
C PRO A 291 7.70 -14.33 -13.56
N ALA A 292 7.64 -14.71 -14.84
CA ALA A 292 8.52 -14.12 -15.85
C ALA A 292 8.28 -12.61 -15.98
N LEU A 293 7.01 -12.19 -16.03
CA LEU A 293 6.65 -10.79 -16.13
C LEU A 293 6.99 -10.02 -14.84
N ALA A 294 6.92 -10.65 -13.68
CA ALA A 294 7.33 -10.03 -12.41
C ALA A 294 8.81 -9.59 -12.46
N VAL A 295 9.69 -10.45 -12.98
CA VAL A 295 11.11 -10.11 -13.21
C VAL A 295 11.26 -9.04 -14.27
N ASP A 296 10.58 -9.17 -15.41
CA ASP A 296 10.67 -8.22 -16.53
C ASP A 296 10.22 -6.80 -16.12
N VAL A 297 9.19 -6.69 -15.28
CA VAL A 297 8.70 -5.41 -14.74
C VAL A 297 9.72 -4.77 -13.80
N LEU A 298 10.35 -5.53 -12.90
CA LEU A 298 11.42 -5.00 -12.05
C LEU A 298 12.65 -4.56 -12.84
N MET A 299 12.88 -5.16 -14.01
CA MET A 299 13.98 -4.85 -14.91
C MET A 299 13.57 -3.91 -16.05
N MET A 300 12.35 -3.39 -16.03
CA MET A 300 11.80 -2.55 -17.10
C MET A 300 12.63 -1.29 -17.27
N ASP A 301 12.99 -0.99 -18.51
CA ASP A 301 13.78 0.20 -18.82
C ASP A 301 12.94 1.48 -18.67
N ALA A 302 13.07 2.12 -17.51
CA ALA A 302 12.45 3.40 -17.18
C ALA A 302 13.38 4.19 -16.26
N GLY A 303 13.43 5.53 -16.38
CA GLY A 303 14.39 6.36 -15.63
C GLY A 303 14.32 6.18 -14.12
N LYS A 304 13.11 6.07 -13.57
CA LYS A 304 12.83 5.90 -12.13
C LYS A 304 12.73 4.44 -11.69
N ASN A 305 12.90 3.47 -12.61
CA ASN A 305 13.05 2.05 -12.29
C ASN A 305 14.53 1.60 -12.30
N ARG A 306 15.40 2.47 -11.80
CA ARG A 306 16.85 2.24 -11.77
C ARG A 306 17.39 2.43 -10.37
N TYR A 307 18.57 1.88 -10.14
CA TYR A 307 19.32 2.03 -8.89
C TYR A 307 20.73 2.48 -9.24
N LEU A 308 21.15 3.62 -8.68
CA LEU A 308 22.46 4.21 -8.92
C LEU A 308 23.57 3.32 -8.34
N PRO A 309 24.86 3.51 -8.71
CA PRO A 309 25.97 2.75 -8.13
C PRO A 309 26.06 2.82 -6.59
N ASN A 310 25.55 3.90 -5.99
CA ASN A 310 25.44 4.06 -4.54
C ASN A 310 24.19 3.40 -3.94
N GLY A 311 23.38 2.74 -4.76
CA GLY A 311 22.17 2.00 -4.39
C GLY A 311 20.88 2.79 -4.39
N HIS A 312 20.90 4.12 -4.48
CA HIS A 312 19.68 4.93 -4.38
C HIS A 312 18.80 4.80 -5.63
N ASN A 313 17.49 4.72 -5.43
CA ASN A 313 16.52 4.95 -6.49
C ASN A 313 16.41 6.47 -6.75
N PRO A 314 16.61 6.95 -8.00
CA PRO A 314 16.45 8.35 -8.36
C PRO A 314 14.97 8.67 -8.62
N GLN A 315 14.57 9.93 -8.46
CA GLN A 315 13.20 10.36 -8.75
C GLN A 315 13.10 11.36 -9.89
N SER A 316 13.76 12.50 -9.75
CA SER A 316 13.67 13.55 -10.76
C SER A 316 15.03 14.18 -10.99
N ALA A 317 15.17 14.89 -12.11
CA ALA A 317 16.28 15.80 -12.33
C ALA A 317 16.16 17.09 -11.45
N SER A 318 15.09 17.24 -10.66
CA SER A 318 14.93 18.38 -9.74
C SER A 318 15.80 18.18 -8.50
N GLU A 319 16.54 19.22 -8.13
CA GLU A 319 17.35 19.26 -6.91
C GLU A 319 16.53 19.07 -5.63
N ALA A 320 15.20 19.31 -5.67
CA ALA A 320 14.32 19.21 -4.51
C ALA A 320 13.99 17.76 -4.10
N LEU A 321 14.09 16.80 -5.03
CA LEU A 321 13.83 15.37 -4.78
C LEU A 321 14.79 14.52 -5.63
N PRO A 322 16.09 14.50 -5.28
CA PRO A 322 17.13 13.87 -6.09
C PRO A 322 17.14 12.33 -5.96
N LEU A 323 16.54 11.80 -4.90
CA LEU A 323 16.42 10.37 -4.62
C LEU A 323 15.08 10.07 -3.98
N TYR A 324 14.71 8.79 -3.93
CA TYR A 324 13.41 8.38 -3.45
C TYR A 324 13.43 6.95 -2.88
N LEU A 325 13.51 6.87 -1.55
CA LEU A 325 13.66 5.60 -0.84
C LEU A 325 12.44 4.67 -0.88
N PRO A 326 11.19 5.12 -1.14
CA PRO A 326 10.09 4.19 -1.40
C PRO A 326 10.37 3.25 -2.57
N GLY A 327 11.13 3.66 -3.59
CA GLY A 327 11.57 2.75 -4.66
C GLY A 327 12.57 1.68 -4.18
N ASN A 328 13.43 2.02 -3.20
CA ASN A 328 14.34 1.05 -2.59
C ASN A 328 13.61 0.03 -1.72
N GLY A 329 12.71 0.49 -0.83
CA GLY A 329 11.97 -0.40 0.05
C GLY A 329 10.88 -1.18 -0.69
N GLY A 330 10.27 -0.60 -1.73
CA GLY A 330 9.36 -1.28 -2.64
C GLY A 330 10.03 -2.47 -3.33
N LEU A 331 11.25 -2.31 -3.87
CA LEU A 331 12.00 -3.44 -4.43
C LEU A 331 12.22 -4.56 -3.40
N LEU A 332 12.56 -4.21 -2.16
CA LEU A 332 12.74 -5.21 -1.10
C LEU A 332 11.43 -5.90 -0.74
N LEU A 333 10.32 -5.18 -0.72
CA LEU A 333 8.99 -5.72 -0.48
C LEU A 333 8.58 -6.70 -1.58
N ALA A 334 8.68 -6.28 -2.85
CA ALA A 334 8.36 -7.11 -4.00
C ALA A 334 9.26 -8.35 -4.07
N THR A 335 10.57 -8.20 -3.87
CA THR A 335 11.51 -9.34 -3.92
C THR A 335 11.22 -10.36 -2.82
N ALA A 336 10.86 -9.90 -1.61
CA ALA A 336 10.46 -10.81 -0.54
C ALA A 336 9.19 -11.59 -0.91
N MET A 337 8.18 -10.91 -1.45
CA MET A 337 6.96 -11.56 -1.94
C MET A 337 7.21 -12.51 -3.12
N MET A 338 8.11 -12.17 -4.05
CA MET A 338 8.50 -13.04 -5.16
C MET A 338 9.19 -14.32 -4.69
N ALA A 339 9.96 -14.25 -3.60
CA ALA A 339 10.72 -15.37 -3.07
C ALA A 339 9.96 -16.23 -2.06
N ALA A 340 9.22 -15.60 -1.14
CA ALA A 340 8.50 -16.29 -0.05
C ALA A 340 6.99 -16.40 -0.27
N GLY A 341 6.46 -15.72 -1.29
CA GLY A 341 5.04 -15.74 -1.63
C GLY A 341 4.16 -14.78 -0.83
N CYS A 342 2.87 -15.04 -0.90
CA CYS A 342 1.80 -14.25 -0.30
C CYS A 342 0.56 -15.14 -0.12
N ASN A 343 -0.35 -14.80 0.79
CA ASN A 343 -1.46 -15.69 1.19
C ASN A 343 -2.41 -16.07 0.05
N LEU A 344 -2.33 -15.40 -1.11
CA LEU A 344 -3.18 -15.69 -2.25
C LEU A 344 -2.44 -15.44 -3.57
N VAL A 345 -2.24 -16.53 -4.34
CA VAL A 345 -1.68 -16.54 -5.69
C VAL A 345 -2.70 -17.21 -6.62
N TYR A 346 -3.34 -16.43 -7.49
CA TYR A 346 -4.28 -16.94 -8.48
C TYR A 346 -3.55 -17.74 -9.57
N GLY A 347 -4.20 -18.79 -10.07
CA GLY A 347 -3.63 -19.66 -11.11
C GLY A 347 -2.70 -20.77 -10.58
N GLN A 348 -2.37 -20.78 -9.28
CA GLN A 348 -1.64 -21.87 -8.63
C GLN A 348 -2.57 -22.59 -7.64
N CYS A 349 -3.20 -23.69 -8.08
CA CYS A 349 -4.19 -24.43 -7.29
C CYS A 349 -3.62 -25.06 -6.00
N ASP A 350 -2.29 -25.18 -5.90
CA ASP A 350 -1.58 -25.85 -4.81
C ASP A 350 -0.61 -24.93 -4.05
N TRP A 351 -0.73 -23.61 -4.14
CA TRP A 351 0.16 -22.71 -3.39
C TRP A 351 0.02 -22.96 -1.88
N ARG A 352 1.12 -23.35 -1.25
CA ARG A 352 1.25 -23.47 0.21
C ARG A 352 2.41 -22.60 0.66
N PRO A 353 2.24 -21.78 1.72
CA PRO A 353 3.34 -20.97 2.27
C PRO A 353 4.57 -21.82 2.64
N ASP A 354 4.36 -23.10 2.97
CA ASP A 354 5.38 -24.01 3.49
C ASP A 354 6.12 -24.80 2.39
N ALA A 355 5.64 -24.76 1.15
CA ALA A 355 6.34 -25.33 0.02
C ALA A 355 7.34 -24.27 -0.47
N CYS A 356 8.64 -24.58 -0.54
CA CYS A 356 9.70 -23.74 -1.11
C CYS A 356 9.47 -23.43 -2.60
N VAL A 357 8.38 -22.75 -2.92
CA VAL A 357 8.02 -22.25 -4.24
C VAL A 357 8.46 -20.80 -4.26
N LEU A 358 9.17 -20.42 -5.32
CA LEU A 358 9.62 -19.04 -5.58
C LEU A 358 8.61 -18.40 -6.56
N PRO A 359 7.40 -18.00 -6.11
CA PRO A 359 6.26 -17.75 -6.99
C PRO A 359 6.46 -16.57 -7.95
N GLY A 360 7.42 -15.69 -7.68
CA GLY A 360 7.77 -14.57 -8.54
C GLY A 360 8.94 -14.83 -9.48
N PHE A 361 9.50 -16.04 -9.52
CA PHE A 361 10.64 -16.37 -10.39
C PHE A 361 10.28 -17.50 -11.37
N PRO A 362 10.66 -17.40 -12.66
CA PRO A 362 10.29 -18.41 -13.64
C PRO A 362 11.08 -19.71 -13.39
N SER A 363 10.41 -20.85 -13.55
CA SER A 363 11.00 -22.19 -13.44
C SER A 363 11.56 -22.74 -14.77
N ASP A 364 11.73 -21.87 -15.76
CA ASP A 364 12.16 -22.21 -17.13
C ASP A 364 13.68 -22.39 -17.30
N GLY A 365 14.43 -22.37 -16.20
CA GLY A 365 15.89 -22.54 -16.19
C GLY A 365 16.69 -21.27 -16.51
N ARG A 366 16.05 -20.13 -16.83
CA ARG A 366 16.76 -18.85 -17.03
C ARG A 366 17.33 -18.28 -15.74
N TRP A 367 16.74 -18.63 -14.61
CA TRP A 367 17.14 -18.15 -13.29
C TRP A 367 17.45 -19.31 -12.35
N THR A 368 18.59 -19.24 -11.67
CA THR A 368 18.90 -20.08 -10.50
C THR A 368 18.83 -19.19 -9.28
N VAL A 369 17.81 -19.40 -8.43
CA VAL A 369 17.50 -18.50 -7.31
C VAL A 369 17.64 -19.26 -6.01
N GLN A 370 18.30 -18.61 -5.05
CA GLN A 370 18.37 -19.06 -3.66
C GLN A 370 17.86 -17.94 -2.77
N ALA A 371 17.04 -18.31 -1.78
CA ALA A 371 16.45 -17.38 -0.83
C ALA A 371 16.49 -18.01 0.57
N GLU A 372 16.80 -17.20 1.58
CA GLU A 372 16.86 -17.62 2.97
C GLU A 372 16.25 -16.56 3.88
N GLY A 373 15.60 -16.99 4.96
CA GLY A 373 15.10 -16.10 6.02
C GLY A 373 13.99 -15.13 5.61
N LEU A 374 13.46 -15.22 4.38
CA LEU A 374 12.35 -14.40 3.90
C LEU A 374 11.01 -14.96 4.37
N ARG A 375 10.04 -14.08 4.66
CA ARG A 375 8.67 -14.43 5.07
C ARG A 375 7.65 -13.97 4.03
N PRO A 376 6.53 -14.71 3.87
CA PRO A 376 5.48 -14.34 2.92
C PRO A 376 4.86 -12.98 3.27
N TYR A 377 4.41 -12.26 2.24
CA TYR A 377 3.69 -11.00 2.37
C TYR A 377 2.18 -11.23 2.35
N LEU A 378 1.47 -10.86 3.41
CA LEU A 378 0.00 -10.74 3.52
C LEU A 378 -0.89 -11.88 3.04
#